data_AF-A0A915C7Q9-F1
#
_entry.id   AF-A0A915C7Q9-F1
#
_cell.length_a   1.000
_cell.length_b   1.000
_cell.length_c   1.000
_cell.angle_alpha   90.00
_cell.angle_beta   90.00
_cell.angle_gamma   90.00
#
_symmetry.space_group_name_H-M   'P 1'
#
loop_
_entity.id
_entity.type
_entity.pdbx_description
1 polymer ?
#
loop_
_entity_poly.entity_id
_entity_poly.type
_entity_poly.pdbx_seq_one_letter_code
_entity_poly.pdbx_strand_id
1 'polypeptide(L)'
;MGSNQMREKNSNWTQHHDRKIQSAFIVIYLYGIVEILMSLRSLPITVIRSTQSMLLSRRWICSRLAAIAQQRLFISDYASSKPPFRSGLFDSNVTSPFEDPSRIQKKRPLAVRTIRNAKLGDELETPHRRIALAESEPVKRAVNRLTGENIKRIEASSHIKQDAGETTESSDVDMNENTVALGGSTTTTLSAYRRFWKKFHQTMGTEVDENASYEERRRQKMARNTKLGTIFLLASSCVGFVWFCFYYGRAKRDSEGNVIKDDFSGSFFAPFYRIVNSLKLWKDYVVEPSREVLLPDPLPAPYLQPKYTLVIEMKNILIAPEWTYKTGHRFVKRPALDYFLDIVGYPNFEVVIYTCESSMSAPQVIESFDPKQRIMYKLYRDCTKYMNGHHVKDLSRLNRDLSKVIYIDYDPKSFQLNPENVLRVPKWEGDMNDTSLVDLAELLKTIHLSDVDDVRPTLQYYSQFDDPAKEFRRRAMYLAQQEQAMKEQLGEQEHSILKRYSGRLFGYRRHA
;
A
#
# COMPACT_ATOMS: atom_id res chain seq x y z
N MET A 1 2.43 11.77 -29.92
CA MET A 1 2.90 11.70 -28.52
C MET A 1 1.85 11.20 -27.51
N GLY A 2 0.53 11.34 -27.75
CA GLY A 2 -0.51 10.91 -26.78
C GLY A 2 -0.81 9.40 -26.67
N SER A 3 -0.49 8.59 -27.69
CA SER A 3 -0.82 7.14 -27.68
C SER A 3 0.11 6.31 -26.79
N ASN A 4 1.40 6.65 -26.73
CA ASN A 4 2.36 5.95 -25.87
C ASN A 4 2.13 6.25 -24.39
N GLN A 5 1.70 7.48 -24.05
CA GLN A 5 1.46 7.91 -22.68
C GLN A 5 0.19 7.27 -22.07
N MET A 6 -0.84 6.99 -22.88
CA MET A 6 -2.00 6.19 -22.44
C MET A 6 -1.67 4.70 -22.31
N ARG A 7 -0.80 4.16 -23.17
CA ARG A 7 -0.37 2.75 -23.11
C ARG A 7 0.47 2.47 -21.86
N GLU A 8 1.37 3.38 -21.50
CA GLU A 8 2.15 3.32 -20.27
C GLU A 8 1.27 3.42 -19.03
N LYS A 9 0.31 4.37 -19.00
CA LYS A 9 -0.64 4.50 -17.88
C LYS A 9 -1.51 3.24 -17.69
N ASN A 10 -2.01 2.65 -18.77
CA ASN A 10 -2.79 1.41 -18.69
C ASN A 10 -1.94 0.20 -18.29
N SER A 11 -0.68 0.10 -18.73
CA SER A 11 0.24 -0.97 -18.33
C SER A 11 0.64 -0.89 -16.85
N ASN A 12 0.80 0.33 -16.32
CA ASN A 12 1.06 0.56 -14.90
C ASN A 12 -0.17 0.24 -14.04
N TRP A 13 -1.38 0.53 -14.53
CA TRP A 13 -2.62 0.21 -13.84
C TRP A 13 -2.89 -1.30 -13.77
N THR A 14 -2.69 -2.04 -14.87
CA THR A 14 -2.84 -3.51 -14.89
C THR A 14 -1.76 -4.20 -14.04
N GLN A 15 -0.49 -3.76 -14.12
CA GLN A 15 0.57 -4.26 -13.23
C GLN A 15 0.30 -3.95 -11.75
N HIS A 16 -0.36 -2.84 -11.43
CA HIS A 16 -0.69 -2.47 -10.06
C HIS A 16 -1.89 -3.26 -9.53
N HIS A 17 -2.84 -3.62 -10.39
CA HIS A 17 -3.99 -4.48 -10.04
C HIS A 17 -3.59 -5.95 -9.85
N ASP A 18 -2.70 -6.47 -10.71
CA ASP A 18 -2.14 -7.84 -10.56
C ASP A 18 -1.28 -7.96 -9.30
N ARG A 19 -0.53 -6.91 -8.94
CA ARG A 19 0.19 -6.83 -7.66
C ARG A 19 -0.73 -7.00 -6.45
N LYS A 20 -1.92 -6.40 -6.47
CA LYS A 20 -2.92 -6.46 -5.37
C LYS A 20 -3.56 -7.83 -5.25
N ILE A 21 -3.85 -8.46 -6.39
CA ILE A 21 -4.47 -9.79 -6.43
C ILE A 21 -3.47 -10.84 -5.94
N GLN A 22 -2.22 -10.79 -6.42
CA GLN A 22 -1.18 -11.75 -6.01
C GLN A 22 -0.80 -11.62 -4.54
N SER A 23 -0.66 -10.40 -4.00
CA SER A 23 -0.37 -10.21 -2.57
C SER A 23 -1.53 -10.69 -1.68
N ALA A 24 -2.78 -10.44 -2.08
CA ALA A 24 -3.95 -10.88 -1.33
C ALA A 24 -4.07 -12.42 -1.28
N PHE A 25 -3.81 -13.12 -2.40
CA PHE A 25 -3.81 -14.58 -2.43
C PHE A 25 -2.72 -15.20 -1.57
N ILE A 26 -1.51 -14.63 -1.56
CA ILE A 26 -0.40 -15.08 -0.71
C ILE A 26 -0.76 -14.93 0.78
N VAL A 27 -1.34 -13.79 1.17
CA VAL A 27 -1.76 -13.53 2.56
C VAL A 27 -2.89 -14.47 2.98
N ILE A 28 -3.91 -14.69 2.14
CA ILE A 28 -5.01 -15.62 2.42
C ILE A 28 -4.52 -17.06 2.55
N TYR A 29 -3.60 -17.49 1.67
CA TYR A 29 -3.04 -18.84 1.70
C TYR A 29 -2.18 -19.08 2.95
N LEU A 30 -1.36 -18.10 3.34
CA LEU A 30 -0.55 -18.18 4.56
C LEU A 30 -1.41 -18.13 5.83
N TYR A 31 -2.45 -17.29 5.87
CA TYR A 31 -3.42 -17.29 6.98
C TYR A 31 -4.16 -18.63 7.07
N GLY A 32 -4.59 -19.20 5.94
CA GLY A 32 -5.21 -20.53 5.89
C GLY A 32 -4.30 -21.63 6.40
N ILE A 33 -3.00 -21.60 6.07
CA ILE A 33 -2.01 -22.55 6.59
C ILE A 33 -1.82 -22.38 8.10
N VAL A 34 -1.71 -21.14 8.60
CA VAL A 34 -1.59 -20.87 10.04
C VAL A 34 -2.83 -21.32 10.80
N GLU A 35 -4.03 -21.09 10.25
CA GLU A 35 -5.29 -21.49 10.86
C GLU A 35 -5.47 -23.03 10.86
N ILE A 36 -5.06 -23.71 9.78
CA ILE A 36 -5.00 -25.19 9.72
C ILE A 36 -3.99 -25.73 10.75
N LEU A 37 -2.82 -25.11 10.87
CA LEU A 37 -1.79 -25.50 11.85
C LEU A 37 -2.22 -25.23 13.29
N MET A 38 -2.94 -24.14 13.56
CA MET A 38 -3.52 -23.85 14.88
C MET A 38 -4.67 -24.81 15.21
N SER A 39 -5.50 -25.17 14.23
CA SER A 39 -6.58 -26.15 14.37
C SER A 39 -6.05 -27.57 14.67
N LEU A 40 -4.88 -27.92 14.10
CA LEU A 40 -4.16 -29.16 14.41
C LEU A 40 -3.53 -29.17 15.81
N ARG A 41 -3.23 -27.99 16.38
CA ARG A 41 -2.68 -27.84 17.74
C ARG A 41 -3.76 -27.91 18.84
N SER A 42 -5.03 -27.74 18.48
CA SER A 42 -6.18 -27.71 19.41
C SER A 42 -6.91 -29.04 19.61
N LEU A 43 -6.35 -30.19 19.20
CA LEU A 43 -6.96 -31.50 19.43
C LEU A 43 -6.36 -32.18 20.68
N PRO A 44 -7.04 -32.18 21.83
CA PRO A 44 -6.69 -33.08 22.93
C PRO A 44 -7.09 -34.51 22.58
N ILE A 45 -6.16 -35.43 22.83
CA ILE A 45 -6.38 -36.88 22.82
C ILE A 45 -7.26 -37.21 24.03
N THR A 46 -8.56 -37.43 23.84
CA THR A 46 -9.39 -38.47 24.50
C THR A 46 -10.91 -38.20 24.37
N VAL A 47 -11.65 -39.31 24.30
CA VAL A 47 -13.11 -39.49 24.50
C VAL A 47 -14.04 -39.25 23.30
N ILE A 48 -14.40 -40.37 22.68
CA ILE A 48 -15.68 -40.58 21.99
C ILE A 48 -16.80 -40.50 23.04
N ARG A 49 -17.61 -39.45 23.03
CA ARG A 49 -19.06 -39.47 23.35
C ARG A 49 -19.71 -38.11 23.09
N SER A 50 -20.92 -38.16 22.55
CA SER A 50 -21.85 -37.05 22.26
C SER A 50 -21.66 -36.32 20.93
N THR A 51 -22.16 -36.96 19.88
CA THR A 51 -22.45 -36.38 18.56
C THR A 51 -23.72 -35.52 18.61
N GLN A 52 -23.72 -34.36 19.26
CA GLN A 52 -24.76 -33.33 19.04
C GLN A 52 -24.27 -31.88 19.13
N SER A 53 -23.19 -31.55 19.86
CA SER A 53 -22.74 -30.14 19.97
C SER A 53 -21.87 -29.65 18.78
N MET A 54 -21.20 -30.55 18.05
CA MET A 54 -20.35 -30.20 16.90
C MET A 54 -21.12 -29.87 15.60
N LEU A 55 -22.40 -30.25 15.51
CA LEU A 55 -23.23 -29.93 14.34
C LEU A 55 -23.83 -28.51 14.42
N LEU A 56 -23.98 -27.95 15.63
CA LEU A 56 -24.51 -26.61 15.84
C LEU A 56 -23.45 -25.52 15.58
N SER A 57 -22.17 -25.75 15.93
CA SER A 57 -21.09 -24.80 15.63
C SER A 57 -20.75 -24.74 14.13
N ARG A 58 -20.81 -25.88 13.43
CA ARG A 58 -20.65 -25.94 11.97
C ARG A 58 -21.80 -25.27 11.22
N ARG A 59 -23.04 -25.39 11.69
CA ARG A 59 -24.19 -24.64 11.13
C ARG A 59 -24.06 -23.13 11.35
N TRP A 60 -23.60 -22.69 12.52
CA TRP A 60 -23.41 -21.27 12.82
C TRP A 60 -22.31 -20.62 11.96
N ILE A 61 -21.19 -21.31 11.77
CA ILE A 61 -20.05 -20.82 10.97
C ILE A 61 -20.36 -20.88 9.47
N CYS A 62 -21.00 -21.94 8.98
CA CYS A 62 -21.47 -22.01 7.59
C CYS A 62 -22.57 -20.98 7.29
N SER A 63 -23.46 -20.66 8.23
CA SER A 63 -24.45 -19.59 8.05
C SER A 63 -23.83 -18.19 8.02
N ARG A 64 -22.75 -17.92 8.78
CA ARG A 64 -22.02 -16.64 8.71
C ARG A 64 -21.19 -16.51 7.44
N LEU A 65 -20.56 -17.59 6.98
CA LEU A 65 -19.81 -17.61 5.72
C LEU A 65 -20.75 -17.57 4.49
N ALA A 66 -21.92 -18.21 4.57
CA ALA A 66 -22.97 -18.08 3.56
C ALA A 66 -23.59 -16.68 3.52
N ALA A 67 -23.75 -16.00 4.66
CA ALA A 67 -24.22 -14.60 4.70
C ALA A 67 -23.19 -13.61 4.10
N ILE A 68 -21.89 -13.84 4.32
CA ILE A 68 -20.80 -13.05 3.73
C ILE A 68 -20.65 -13.34 2.23
N ALA A 69 -20.89 -14.60 1.79
CA ALA A 69 -20.92 -14.97 0.39
C ALA A 69 -22.17 -14.45 -0.35
N GLN A 70 -23.34 -14.43 0.30
CA GLN A 70 -24.58 -13.87 -0.25
C GLN A 70 -24.52 -12.34 -0.36
N GLN A 71 -23.81 -11.64 0.53
CA GLN A 71 -23.56 -10.19 0.37
C GLN A 71 -22.62 -9.84 -0.80
N ARG A 72 -21.79 -10.79 -1.27
CA ARG A 72 -20.98 -10.62 -2.48
C ARG A 72 -21.65 -11.11 -3.77
N LEU A 73 -22.56 -12.07 -3.70
CA LEU A 73 -23.33 -12.53 -4.87
C LEU A 73 -24.51 -11.61 -5.23
N PHE A 74 -25.09 -10.90 -4.25
CA PHE A 74 -26.12 -9.89 -4.53
C PHE A 74 -25.60 -8.65 -5.29
N ILE A 75 -24.27 -8.42 -5.32
CA ILE A 75 -23.64 -7.36 -6.10
C ILE A 75 -23.22 -7.86 -7.50
N SER A 76 -23.06 -9.18 -7.68
CA SER A 76 -22.68 -9.78 -8.96
C SER A 76 -23.89 -10.09 -9.85
N ASP A 77 -25.02 -10.53 -9.28
CA ASP A 77 -26.21 -10.88 -10.08
C ASP A 77 -27.07 -9.68 -10.49
N TYR A 78 -26.80 -8.48 -9.95
CA TYR A 78 -27.42 -7.24 -10.49
C TYR A 78 -26.74 -6.73 -11.76
N ALA A 79 -25.62 -7.35 -12.18
CA ALA A 79 -24.84 -6.94 -13.34
C ALA A 79 -25.07 -7.81 -14.60
N SER A 80 -25.85 -8.91 -14.52
CA SER A 80 -25.95 -9.88 -15.64
C SER A 80 -27.33 -9.99 -16.31
N SER A 81 -28.35 -9.20 -15.93
CA SER A 81 -29.67 -9.32 -16.58
C SER A 81 -30.36 -7.98 -16.83
N LYS A 82 -29.84 -7.17 -17.76
CA LYS A 82 -30.65 -6.23 -18.56
C LYS A 82 -30.11 -6.13 -20.00
N PRO A 83 -30.97 -5.98 -21.01
CA PRO A 83 -30.56 -5.81 -22.41
C PRO A 83 -29.73 -4.53 -22.57
N PRO A 84 -28.91 -4.43 -23.63
CA PRO A 84 -27.99 -3.31 -23.81
C PRO A 84 -28.76 -1.98 -23.83
N PHE A 85 -28.41 -1.09 -22.89
CA PHE A 85 -28.93 0.26 -22.81
C PHE A 85 -28.39 1.09 -23.98
N ARG A 86 -29.27 1.48 -24.90
CA ARG A 86 -28.99 2.54 -25.88
C ARG A 86 -28.93 3.88 -25.14
N SER A 87 -27.75 4.48 -25.03
CA SER A 87 -27.61 5.88 -24.61
C SER A 87 -27.95 6.79 -25.79
N GLY A 88 -29.11 7.45 -25.73
CA GLY A 88 -29.57 8.46 -26.69
C GLY A 88 -28.90 9.83 -26.54
N LEU A 89 -27.58 9.87 -26.33
CA LEU A 89 -26.80 11.11 -26.31
C LEU A 89 -25.41 10.79 -26.87
N PHE A 90 -25.32 10.74 -28.20
CA PHE A 90 -24.18 11.02 -29.09
C PHE A 90 -24.49 10.37 -30.45
N ASP A 91 -25.57 10.81 -31.10
CA ASP A 91 -25.64 10.75 -32.55
C ASP A 91 -24.79 11.91 -33.09
N SER A 92 -23.58 11.61 -33.52
CA SER A 92 -22.74 12.58 -34.22
C SER A 92 -23.22 12.70 -35.68
N ASN A 93 -24.29 13.45 -35.88
CA ASN A 93 -24.71 13.99 -37.18
C ASN A 93 -25.20 15.45 -37.04
N VAL A 94 -24.50 16.24 -36.22
CA VAL A 94 -24.61 17.70 -36.22
C VAL A 94 -23.24 18.27 -36.53
N THR A 95 -23.10 18.80 -37.75
CA THR A 95 -21.93 19.55 -38.22
C THR A 95 -21.76 20.80 -37.36
N SER A 96 -20.53 21.09 -36.91
CA SER A 96 -20.27 22.31 -36.17
C SER A 96 -20.41 23.54 -37.09
N PRO A 97 -20.96 24.69 -36.64
CA PRO A 97 -21.11 25.89 -37.49
C PRO A 97 -19.79 26.57 -37.88
N PHE A 98 -18.65 25.99 -37.50
CA PHE A 98 -17.31 26.54 -37.70
C PHE A 98 -16.38 25.61 -38.49
N GLU A 99 -16.91 24.57 -39.14
CA GLU A 99 -16.12 23.61 -39.92
C GLU A 99 -16.02 24.04 -41.39
N ASP A 100 -14.85 24.54 -41.80
CA ASP A 100 -14.52 24.85 -43.20
C ASP A 100 -14.20 23.55 -43.98
N PRO A 101 -15.00 23.17 -44.99
CA PRO A 101 -14.88 21.88 -45.67
C PRO A 101 -13.74 21.80 -46.71
N SER A 102 -12.88 22.82 -46.83
CA SER A 102 -11.84 22.86 -47.86
C SER A 102 -10.53 22.12 -47.51
N ARG A 103 -10.36 21.57 -46.30
CA ARG A 103 -9.05 21.12 -45.80
C ARG A 103 -8.81 19.61 -45.62
N ILE A 104 -9.68 18.72 -46.11
CA ILE A 104 -9.48 17.26 -45.95
C ILE A 104 -9.09 16.60 -47.28
N GLN A 105 -7.78 16.45 -47.53
CA GLN A 105 -7.27 15.54 -48.56
C GLN A 105 -7.16 14.10 -48.02
N LYS A 106 -7.92 13.19 -48.63
CA LYS A 106 -7.88 11.73 -48.41
C LYS A 106 -6.51 11.16 -48.82
N LYS A 107 -5.76 10.52 -47.90
CA LYS A 107 -4.57 9.72 -48.25
C LYS A 107 -4.94 8.23 -48.38
N ARG A 108 -4.68 7.69 -49.58
CA ARG A 108 -4.78 6.27 -49.96
C ARG A 108 -3.58 5.45 -49.41
N PRO A 109 -3.69 4.12 -49.25
CA PRO A 109 -2.57 3.27 -48.82
C PRO A 109 -1.61 3.01 -50.00
N LEU A 110 -0.30 3.15 -49.77
CA LEU A 110 0.75 2.90 -50.76
C LEU A 110 1.44 1.54 -50.54
N ALA A 111 1.56 0.80 -51.62
CA ALA A 111 2.19 -0.51 -51.72
C ALA A 111 3.72 -0.43 -51.61
N VAL A 112 4.31 -1.44 -50.96
CA VAL A 112 5.76 -1.63 -50.82
C VAL A 112 6.31 -2.20 -52.12
N ARG A 113 7.25 -1.47 -52.75
CA ARG A 113 8.08 -1.96 -53.86
C ARG A 113 9.56 -1.88 -53.45
N THR A 114 10.23 -3.03 -53.51
CA THR A 114 11.65 -3.22 -53.26
C THR A 114 12.49 -2.65 -54.40
N ILE A 115 13.49 -1.81 -54.12
CA ILE A 115 14.57 -1.47 -55.07
C ILE A 115 15.92 -1.47 -54.34
N ARG A 116 16.92 -2.04 -55.03
CA ARG A 116 18.32 -2.26 -54.65
C ARG A 116 19.18 -1.00 -54.77
N ASN A 117 20.27 -1.03 -53.99
CA ASN A 117 21.41 -0.14 -53.82
C ASN A 117 22.04 0.50 -55.08
N ALA A 118 22.54 1.75 -54.92
CA ALA A 118 23.72 2.27 -55.61
C ALA A 118 24.46 3.32 -54.75
N LYS A 119 25.79 3.36 -54.91
CA LYS A 119 26.86 4.02 -54.11
C LYS A 119 26.96 5.56 -54.29
N LEU A 120 27.53 6.24 -53.29
CA LEU A 120 28.50 7.36 -53.47
C LEU A 120 29.33 7.59 -52.16
N GLY A 121 30.65 7.80 -52.29
CA GLY A 121 31.62 8.19 -51.23
C GLY A 121 31.52 9.69 -50.84
N ASP A 122 32.31 10.29 -49.96
CA ASP A 122 33.68 10.05 -49.48
C ASP A 122 33.93 10.56 -48.03
N GLU A 123 34.98 9.99 -47.43
CA GLU A 123 36.02 10.43 -46.47
C GLU A 123 35.79 11.49 -45.35
N LEU A 124 36.11 11.09 -44.09
CA LEU A 124 37.24 11.62 -43.29
C LEU A 124 37.61 10.69 -42.08
N GLU A 125 38.91 10.56 -41.80
CA GLU A 125 39.66 9.51 -41.07
C GLU A 125 39.71 9.63 -39.51
N THR A 126 39.53 8.53 -38.71
CA THR A 126 40.48 7.61 -37.98
C THR A 126 41.14 8.14 -36.67
N PRO A 127 41.71 7.31 -35.73
CA PRO A 127 41.82 5.84 -35.70
C PRO A 127 41.45 5.13 -34.35
N HIS A 128 40.91 3.91 -34.47
CA HIS A 128 40.89 2.91 -33.39
C HIS A 128 41.97 1.84 -33.61
N ARG A 129 42.65 1.50 -32.51
CA ARG A 129 43.69 0.46 -32.37
C ARG A 129 43.09 -0.95 -32.57
N ARG A 130 43.58 -1.68 -33.57
CA ARG A 130 43.24 -3.10 -33.83
C ARG A 130 43.99 -4.03 -32.87
N ILE A 131 43.28 -4.98 -32.29
CA ILE A 131 43.81 -6.30 -31.90
C ILE A 131 42.99 -7.32 -32.68
N ALA A 132 43.65 -8.04 -33.59
CA ALA A 132 43.08 -9.15 -34.33
C ALA A 132 43.29 -10.44 -33.51
N LEU A 133 42.26 -11.26 -33.38
CA LEU A 133 42.36 -12.64 -32.92
C LEU A 133 41.49 -13.52 -33.81
N ALA A 134 42.14 -14.48 -34.44
CA ALA A 134 41.60 -15.39 -35.44
C ALA A 134 40.74 -16.49 -34.80
N GLU A 135 39.56 -16.75 -35.34
CA GLU A 135 38.74 -17.92 -35.00
C GLU A 135 39.06 -19.09 -35.94
N SER A 136 39.44 -20.21 -35.34
CA SER A 136 39.84 -21.45 -36.00
C SER A 136 38.65 -22.31 -36.47
N GLU A 137 38.94 -23.16 -37.45
CA GLU A 137 38.07 -24.10 -38.19
C GLU A 137 37.51 -25.39 -37.49
N PRO A 138 37.68 -25.71 -36.18
CA PRO A 138 37.21 -27.02 -35.68
C PRO A 138 35.74 -27.07 -35.22
N VAL A 139 35.01 -25.95 -35.12
CA VAL A 139 33.63 -25.93 -34.57
C VAL A 139 32.57 -26.33 -35.62
N LYS A 140 32.79 -26.04 -36.91
CA LYS A 140 31.84 -26.38 -37.98
C LYS A 140 31.77 -27.89 -38.29
N ARG A 141 32.82 -28.65 -37.99
CA ARG A 141 32.86 -30.12 -38.23
C ARG A 141 32.16 -30.93 -37.13
N ALA A 142 32.08 -30.41 -35.90
CA ALA A 142 31.40 -31.09 -34.80
C ALA A 142 29.87 -31.02 -34.94
N VAL A 143 29.35 -29.89 -35.44
CA VAL A 143 27.90 -29.67 -35.63
C VAL A 143 27.31 -30.57 -36.72
N ASN A 144 28.08 -30.91 -37.77
CA ASN A 144 27.63 -31.78 -38.86
C ASN A 144 27.69 -33.29 -38.55
N ARG A 145 28.42 -33.73 -37.51
CA ARG A 145 28.44 -35.15 -37.09
C ARG A 145 27.22 -35.52 -36.24
N LEU A 146 26.77 -34.62 -35.37
CA LEU A 146 25.64 -34.86 -34.46
C LEU A 146 24.27 -34.88 -35.18
N THR A 147 24.16 -34.20 -36.32
CA THR A 147 22.93 -34.17 -37.13
C THR A 147 22.75 -35.42 -38.00
N GLY A 148 23.85 -36.07 -38.42
CA GLY A 148 23.81 -37.29 -39.24
C GLY A 148 23.51 -38.59 -38.49
N GLU A 149 23.90 -38.70 -37.21
CA GLU A 149 23.68 -39.91 -36.40
C GLU A 149 22.22 -40.06 -35.92
N ASN A 150 21.51 -38.95 -35.72
CA ASN A 150 20.11 -38.97 -35.29
C ASN A 150 19.13 -39.34 -36.40
N ILE A 151 19.49 -39.14 -37.67
CA ILE A 151 18.65 -39.47 -38.83
C ILE A 151 18.67 -40.98 -39.12
N LYS A 152 19.82 -41.67 -38.93
CA LYS A 152 19.93 -43.13 -39.12
C LYS A 152 19.21 -43.97 -38.06
N ARG A 153 18.91 -43.38 -36.88
CA ARG A 153 18.22 -44.08 -35.78
C ARG A 153 16.71 -44.12 -35.93
N ILE A 154 16.14 -43.23 -36.75
CA ILE A 154 14.69 -43.10 -36.94
C ILE A 154 14.18 -44.03 -38.05
N GLU A 155 15.04 -44.39 -39.01
CA GLU A 155 14.71 -45.32 -40.11
C GLU A 155 14.78 -46.81 -39.71
N ALA A 156 15.41 -47.14 -38.57
CA ALA A 156 15.54 -48.53 -38.10
C ALA A 156 14.34 -49.03 -37.26
N SER A 157 13.38 -48.15 -36.92
CA SER A 157 12.26 -48.47 -36.01
C SER A 157 10.90 -48.65 -36.70
N SER A 158 10.83 -48.62 -38.04
CA SER A 158 9.56 -48.67 -38.80
C SER A 158 9.25 -50.02 -39.47
N HIS A 159 10.06 -51.06 -39.30
CA HIS A 159 9.75 -52.41 -39.77
C HIS A 159 9.67 -53.38 -38.59
N ILE A 160 8.45 -53.80 -38.23
CA ILE A 160 8.03 -55.11 -37.69
C ILE A 160 6.59 -54.94 -37.18
N LYS A 161 5.63 -55.24 -38.06
CA LYS A 161 4.25 -55.67 -37.73
C LYS A 161 3.61 -56.21 -39.01
N GLN A 162 3.43 -57.53 -39.09
CA GLN A 162 2.34 -58.17 -39.84
C GLN A 162 2.24 -59.67 -39.48
N ASP A 163 1.01 -60.17 -39.64
CA ASP A 163 0.48 -61.55 -39.51
C ASP A 163 -0.04 -61.93 -38.09
N ALA A 164 -1.35 -61.89 -37.76
CA ALA A 164 -2.62 -62.44 -38.32
C ALA A 164 -3.01 -63.78 -37.63
N GLY A 165 -4.01 -63.76 -36.74
CA GLY A 165 -5.34 -64.41 -36.89
C GLY A 165 -5.49 -65.55 -35.85
N GLU A 166 -6.63 -66.07 -35.38
CA GLU A 166 -8.07 -65.78 -35.40
C GLU A 166 -8.72 -66.72 -34.34
N THR A 167 -9.96 -66.44 -33.91
CA THR A 167 -11.00 -67.35 -33.35
C THR A 167 -11.07 -67.79 -31.86
N THR A 168 -12.19 -67.37 -31.25
CA THR A 168 -13.24 -68.09 -30.48
C THR A 168 -13.08 -68.59 -29.03
N GLU A 169 -14.04 -68.08 -28.23
CA GLU A 169 -14.92 -68.74 -27.26
C GLU A 169 -14.48 -69.12 -25.82
N SER A 170 -15.46 -68.87 -24.95
CA SER A 170 -15.67 -69.10 -23.53
C SER A 170 -15.06 -70.34 -22.87
N SER A 171 -14.65 -70.20 -21.60
CA SER A 171 -15.29 -70.86 -20.43
C SER A 171 -14.49 -70.65 -19.14
N ASP A 172 -15.21 -70.63 -18.02
CA ASP A 172 -14.70 -70.64 -16.65
C ASP A 172 -13.81 -71.87 -16.36
N VAL A 173 -12.91 -71.76 -15.37
CA VAL A 173 -12.66 -72.72 -14.27
C VAL A 173 -11.22 -72.58 -13.70
N ASP A 174 -11.20 -72.36 -12.39
CA ASP A 174 -10.25 -72.71 -11.33
C ASP A 174 -8.72 -72.76 -11.52
N MET A 175 -8.07 -72.00 -10.62
CA MET A 175 -6.90 -72.32 -9.81
C MET A 175 -6.13 -73.61 -10.15
N ASN A 176 -4.89 -73.46 -10.63
CA ASN A 176 -3.80 -74.19 -9.98
C ASN A 176 -2.45 -73.47 -10.11
N GLU A 177 -1.73 -73.52 -9.00
CA GLU A 177 -0.31 -73.23 -8.86
C GLU A 177 0.49 -74.05 -9.87
N ASN A 178 1.32 -73.39 -10.68
CA ASN A 178 2.62 -73.94 -11.05
C ASN A 178 3.55 -72.83 -11.54
N THR A 179 4.62 -72.67 -10.78
CA THR A 179 5.75 -71.78 -11.00
C THR A 179 6.50 -72.13 -12.29
N VAL A 180 6.62 -71.15 -13.20
CA VAL A 180 7.72 -71.11 -14.18
C VAL A 180 8.35 -69.73 -14.11
N ALA A 181 9.61 -69.70 -13.67
CA ALA A 181 10.40 -68.51 -13.48
C ALA A 181 10.84 -67.90 -14.82
N LEU A 182 10.45 -66.66 -15.08
CA LEU A 182 11.08 -65.79 -16.08
C LEU A 182 11.01 -64.33 -15.58
N GLY A 183 12.17 -63.68 -15.38
CA GLY A 183 12.25 -62.22 -15.22
C GLY A 183 12.97 -61.68 -13.98
N GLY A 184 14.29 -61.89 -13.90
CA GLY A 184 15.17 -61.19 -12.96
C GLY A 184 15.37 -59.73 -13.35
N SER A 185 14.55 -58.82 -12.81
CA SER A 185 14.84 -57.37 -12.71
C SER A 185 13.88 -56.61 -11.79
N THR A 186 12.76 -57.21 -11.38
CA THR A 186 11.81 -56.62 -10.43
C THR A 186 12.14 -56.90 -8.97
N THR A 187 12.95 -57.92 -8.68
CA THR A 187 13.24 -58.37 -7.30
C THR A 187 14.20 -57.45 -6.54
N THR A 188 15.14 -56.80 -7.23
CA THR A 188 16.13 -55.91 -6.60
C THR A 188 15.50 -54.64 -6.05
N THR A 189 14.59 -54.02 -6.79
CA THR A 189 13.86 -52.80 -6.38
C THR A 189 12.86 -53.08 -5.26
N LEU A 190 12.16 -54.21 -5.31
CA LEU A 190 11.26 -54.67 -4.24
C LEU A 190 12.01 -54.97 -2.94
N SER A 191 13.21 -55.56 -3.01
CA SER A 191 14.04 -55.84 -1.83
C SER A 191 14.58 -54.56 -1.16
N ALA A 192 14.91 -53.54 -1.96
CA ALA A 192 15.38 -52.25 -1.48
C ALA A 192 14.24 -51.45 -0.84
N TYR A 193 13.06 -51.46 -1.46
CA TYR A 193 11.83 -50.87 -0.92
C TYR A 193 11.44 -51.49 0.43
N ARG A 194 11.46 -52.82 0.54
CA ARG A 194 11.14 -53.53 1.78
C ARG A 194 12.13 -53.18 2.90
N ARG A 195 13.43 -53.07 2.58
CA ARG A 195 14.47 -52.64 3.55
C ARG A 195 14.29 -51.20 4.00
N PHE A 196 13.98 -50.29 3.07
CA PHE A 196 13.70 -48.89 3.38
C PHE A 196 12.51 -48.74 4.33
N TRP A 197 11.38 -49.40 4.03
CA TRP A 197 10.18 -49.33 4.87
C TRP A 197 10.40 -49.96 6.25
N LYS A 198 11.17 -51.04 6.34
CA LYS A 198 11.54 -51.62 7.64
C LYS A 198 12.35 -50.63 8.48
N LYS A 199 13.36 -49.98 7.88
CA LYS A 199 14.19 -48.97 8.56
C LYS A 199 13.38 -47.71 8.92
N PHE A 200 12.48 -47.29 8.04
CA PHE A 200 11.58 -46.16 8.28
C PHE A 200 10.63 -46.42 9.45
N HIS A 201 10.00 -47.59 9.49
CA HIS A 201 9.09 -47.96 10.58
C HIS A 201 9.79 -48.05 11.94
N GLN A 202 11.02 -48.59 11.95
CA GLN A 202 11.90 -48.62 13.12
C GLN A 202 12.26 -47.21 13.61
N THR A 203 12.68 -46.34 12.69
CA THR A 203 13.09 -44.96 13.02
C THR A 203 11.91 -44.13 13.55
N MET A 204 10.71 -44.32 13.00
CA MET A 204 9.52 -43.55 13.37
C MET A 204 8.72 -44.17 14.54
N GLY A 205 9.15 -45.30 15.10
CA GLY A 205 8.47 -45.99 16.20
C GLY A 205 7.01 -46.31 15.87
N THR A 206 6.81 -46.90 14.69
CA THR A 206 5.49 -47.23 14.10
C THR A 206 5.28 -48.75 13.98
N GLU A 207 6.11 -49.54 14.65
CA GLU A 207 5.93 -50.99 14.74
C GLU A 207 4.68 -51.32 15.55
N VAL A 208 3.95 -52.35 15.12
CA VAL A 208 2.76 -52.85 15.82
C VAL A 208 3.11 -54.25 16.29
N ASP A 209 2.98 -54.49 17.58
CA ASP A 209 3.20 -55.82 18.14
C ASP A 209 2.06 -56.74 17.67
N GLU A 210 2.41 -57.84 17.00
CA GLU A 210 1.45 -58.78 16.48
C GLU A 210 0.87 -59.71 17.56
N ASN A 211 1.57 -59.84 18.69
CA ASN A 211 1.23 -60.73 19.80
C ASN A 211 0.45 -60.04 20.94
N ALA A 212 0.19 -58.73 20.84
CA ALA A 212 -0.53 -57.96 21.85
C ALA A 212 -2.06 -58.21 21.84
N SER A 213 -2.72 -57.91 22.97
CA SER A 213 -4.18 -58.00 23.12
C SER A 213 -4.93 -57.21 22.04
N TYR A 214 -6.10 -57.67 21.59
CA TYR A 214 -6.86 -57.06 20.50
C TYR A 214 -7.10 -55.55 20.70
N GLU A 215 -7.38 -55.12 21.94
CA GLU A 215 -7.57 -53.71 22.28
C GLU A 215 -6.28 -52.89 22.16
N GLU A 216 -5.15 -53.43 22.61
CA GLU A 216 -3.84 -52.78 22.54
C GLU A 216 -3.35 -52.70 21.10
N ARG A 217 -3.55 -53.77 20.32
CA ARG A 217 -3.24 -53.81 18.88
C ARG A 217 -4.07 -52.78 18.11
N ARG A 218 -5.33 -52.57 18.48
CA ARG A 218 -6.19 -51.52 17.91
C ARG A 218 -5.69 -50.11 18.28
N ARG A 219 -5.25 -49.88 19.52
CA ARG A 219 -4.65 -48.61 19.95
C ARG A 219 -3.32 -48.32 19.23
N GLN A 220 -2.44 -49.30 19.12
CA GLN A 220 -1.16 -49.18 18.40
C GLN A 220 -1.37 -48.91 16.90
N LYS A 221 -2.32 -49.59 16.25
CA LYS A 221 -2.68 -49.32 14.85
C LYS A 221 -3.24 -47.91 14.66
N MET A 222 -4.08 -47.43 15.59
CA MET A 222 -4.61 -46.06 15.54
C MET A 222 -3.50 -45.03 15.73
N ALA A 223 -2.62 -45.21 16.72
CA ALA A 223 -1.47 -44.34 16.95
C ALA A 223 -0.49 -44.32 15.76
N ARG A 224 -0.20 -45.49 15.17
CA ARG A 224 0.61 -45.60 13.94
C ARG A 224 -0.03 -44.85 12.78
N ASN A 225 -1.32 -45.05 12.54
CA ASN A 225 -2.03 -44.42 11.43
C ASN A 225 -2.11 -42.90 11.62
N THR A 226 -2.26 -42.41 12.86
CA THR A 226 -2.17 -40.98 13.18
C THR A 226 -0.76 -40.45 12.93
N LYS A 227 0.30 -41.13 13.40
CA LYS A 227 1.70 -40.73 13.14
C LYS A 227 2.01 -40.70 11.64
N LEU A 228 1.70 -41.76 10.91
CA LEU A 228 1.87 -41.83 9.46
C LEU A 228 1.06 -40.74 8.77
N GLY A 229 -0.21 -40.55 9.15
CA GLY A 229 -1.06 -39.48 8.63
C GLY A 229 -0.46 -38.09 8.83
N THR A 230 0.10 -37.81 10.02
CA THR A 230 0.79 -36.53 10.29
C THR A 230 2.05 -36.35 9.45
N ILE A 231 2.85 -37.41 9.25
CA ILE A 231 4.06 -37.36 8.42
C ILE A 231 3.70 -37.11 6.95
N PHE A 232 2.71 -37.83 6.42
CA PHE A 232 2.26 -37.64 5.04
C PHE A 232 1.69 -36.25 4.82
N LEU A 233 0.93 -35.72 5.78
CA LEU A 233 0.41 -34.36 5.73
C LEU A 233 1.55 -33.34 5.71
N LEU A 234 2.53 -33.45 6.62
CA LEU A 234 3.68 -32.56 6.67
C LEU A 234 4.53 -32.64 5.40
N ALA A 235 4.81 -33.86 4.90
CA ALA A 235 5.59 -34.06 3.68
C ALA A 235 4.88 -33.46 2.45
N SER A 236 3.57 -33.69 2.32
CA SER A 236 2.74 -33.10 1.26
C SER A 236 2.72 -31.57 1.35
N SER A 237 2.57 -31.01 2.57
CA SER A 237 2.66 -29.57 2.79
C SER A 237 4.03 -28.99 2.46
N CYS A 238 5.13 -29.69 2.76
CA CYS A 238 6.49 -29.26 2.38
C CYS A 238 6.66 -29.22 0.86
N VAL A 239 6.23 -30.27 0.15
CA VAL A 239 6.29 -30.32 -1.32
C VAL A 239 5.42 -29.21 -1.94
N GLY A 240 4.21 -29.02 -1.41
CA GLY A 240 3.32 -27.94 -1.82
C GLY A 240 3.91 -26.55 -1.58
N PHE A 241 4.57 -26.35 -0.43
CA PHE A 241 5.23 -25.08 -0.11
C PHE A 241 6.42 -24.79 -1.02
N VAL A 242 7.23 -25.81 -1.33
CA VAL A 242 8.33 -25.68 -2.31
C VAL A 242 7.79 -25.32 -3.68
N TRP A 243 6.75 -26.03 -4.16
CA TRP A 243 6.10 -25.73 -5.43
C TRP A 243 5.51 -24.31 -5.47
N PHE A 244 4.84 -23.89 -4.40
CA PHE A 244 4.33 -22.52 -4.23
C PHE A 244 5.46 -21.49 -4.31
N CYS A 245 6.59 -21.73 -3.63
CA CYS A 245 7.74 -20.84 -3.66
C CYS A 245 8.32 -20.69 -5.07
N PHE A 246 8.43 -21.79 -5.82
CA PHE A 246 8.89 -21.74 -7.20
C PHE A 246 7.88 -21.06 -8.14
N TYR A 247 6.59 -21.28 -7.94
CA TYR A 247 5.55 -20.72 -8.79
C TYR A 247 5.40 -19.20 -8.60
N TYR A 248 5.21 -18.75 -7.35
CA TYR A 248 5.02 -17.33 -7.02
C TYR A 248 6.34 -16.55 -6.90
N GLY A 249 7.44 -17.21 -6.56
CA GLY A 249 8.78 -16.61 -6.50
C GLY A 249 9.53 -16.60 -7.84
N ARG A 250 8.84 -16.90 -8.95
CA ARG A 250 9.43 -16.80 -10.29
C ARG A 250 9.87 -15.36 -10.58
N ALA A 251 11.03 -15.23 -11.22
CA ALA A 251 11.52 -13.93 -11.66
C ALA A 251 10.56 -13.32 -12.71
N LYS A 252 10.40 -12.00 -12.65
CA LYS A 252 9.60 -11.27 -13.64
C LYS A 252 10.28 -11.36 -15.01
N ARG A 253 9.46 -11.40 -16.05
CA ARG A 253 9.93 -11.39 -17.44
C ARG A 253 9.47 -10.10 -18.10
N ASP A 254 10.34 -9.53 -18.91
CA ASP A 254 10.02 -8.38 -19.74
C ASP A 254 9.00 -8.74 -20.82
N SER A 255 8.50 -7.73 -21.55
CA SER A 255 7.65 -7.92 -22.74
C SER A 255 8.27 -8.83 -23.80
N GLU A 256 9.60 -8.93 -23.81
CA GLU A 256 10.38 -9.79 -24.72
C GLU A 256 10.65 -11.20 -24.16
N GLY A 257 10.15 -11.51 -22.96
CA GLY A 257 10.30 -12.82 -22.31
C GLY A 257 11.63 -13.04 -21.59
N ASN A 258 12.55 -12.07 -21.66
CA ASN A 258 13.81 -12.08 -20.92
C ASN A 258 13.59 -11.93 -19.41
N VAL A 259 14.39 -12.61 -18.60
CA VAL A 259 14.30 -12.53 -17.14
C VAL A 259 14.92 -11.22 -16.66
N ILE A 260 14.13 -10.43 -15.94
CA ILE A 260 14.60 -9.20 -15.30
C ILE A 260 15.53 -9.59 -14.16
N LYS A 261 16.78 -9.15 -14.22
CA LYS A 261 17.75 -9.34 -13.13
C LYS A 261 17.33 -8.50 -11.94
N ASP A 262 17.12 -9.17 -10.81
CA ASP A 262 16.83 -8.56 -9.51
C ASP A 262 17.97 -8.81 -8.51
N ASP A 263 17.93 -8.15 -7.36
CA ASP A 263 18.95 -8.26 -6.30
C ASP A 263 19.15 -9.71 -5.79
N PHE A 264 18.14 -10.56 -6.00
CA PHE A 264 18.13 -11.96 -5.57
C PHE A 264 18.57 -12.93 -6.68
N SER A 265 18.78 -12.45 -7.91
CA SER A 265 19.18 -13.27 -9.06
C SER A 265 20.57 -13.86 -8.82
N GLY A 266 20.67 -15.19 -8.78
CA GLY A 266 21.91 -15.92 -8.52
C GLY A 266 21.94 -16.69 -7.20
N SER A 267 20.99 -16.41 -6.30
CA SER A 267 20.84 -17.18 -5.05
C SER A 267 19.99 -18.44 -5.27
N PHE A 268 20.34 -19.56 -4.61
CA PHE A 268 19.52 -20.79 -4.64
C PHE A 268 18.12 -20.56 -4.06
N PHE A 269 18.03 -19.74 -3.02
CA PHE A 269 16.76 -19.36 -2.36
C PHE A 269 16.10 -18.12 -2.96
N ALA A 270 16.49 -17.69 -4.17
CA ALA A 270 15.93 -16.51 -4.82
C ALA A 270 14.39 -16.49 -4.87
N PRO A 271 13.68 -17.61 -5.17
CA PRO A 271 12.22 -17.60 -5.17
C PRO A 271 11.62 -17.31 -3.79
N PHE A 272 12.24 -17.82 -2.72
CA PHE A 272 11.80 -17.55 -1.35
C PHE A 272 12.03 -16.10 -0.95
N TYR A 273 13.21 -15.55 -1.21
CA TYR A 273 13.51 -14.15 -0.88
C TYR A 273 12.61 -13.16 -1.62
N ARG A 274 12.23 -13.46 -2.87
CA ARG A 274 11.24 -12.66 -3.62
C ARG A 274 9.87 -12.65 -2.97
N ILE A 275 9.43 -13.78 -2.41
CA ILE A 275 8.14 -13.85 -1.70
C ILE A 275 8.21 -13.05 -0.40
N VAL A 276 9.28 -13.21 0.38
CA VAL A 276 9.49 -12.42 1.60
C VAL A 276 9.57 -10.92 1.28
N ASN A 277 10.27 -10.55 0.20
CA ASN A 277 10.33 -9.17 -0.27
C ASN A 277 8.94 -8.68 -0.73
N SER A 278 8.13 -9.52 -1.37
CA SER A 278 6.77 -9.17 -1.77
C SER A 278 5.87 -8.92 -0.55
N LEU A 279 6.01 -9.70 0.52
CA LEU A 279 5.32 -9.47 1.79
C LEU A 279 5.79 -8.17 2.46
N LYS A 280 7.10 -7.90 2.42
CA LYS A 280 7.67 -6.65 2.90
C LYS A 280 7.12 -5.45 2.13
N LEU A 281 7.17 -5.49 0.79
CA LEU A 281 6.64 -4.44 -0.08
C LEU A 281 5.14 -4.21 0.14
N TRP A 282 4.37 -5.28 0.36
CA TRP A 282 2.95 -5.14 0.69
C TRP A 282 2.74 -4.46 2.04
N LYS A 283 3.50 -4.86 3.06
CA LYS A 283 3.47 -4.21 4.37
C LYS A 283 3.85 -2.73 4.27
N ASP A 284 4.94 -2.44 3.58
CA ASP A 284 5.45 -1.07 3.38
C ASP A 284 4.42 -0.23 2.62
N TYR A 285 3.76 -0.78 1.59
CA TYR A 285 2.68 -0.10 0.86
C TYR A 285 1.46 0.24 1.74
N VAL A 286 1.17 -0.57 2.76
CA VAL A 286 0.04 -0.33 3.69
C VAL A 286 0.42 0.62 4.82
N VAL A 287 1.68 0.56 5.26
CA VAL A 287 2.15 1.24 6.47
C VAL A 287 2.81 2.58 6.16
N GLU A 288 3.68 2.63 5.17
CA GLU A 288 4.42 3.84 4.82
C GLU A 288 3.58 4.74 3.92
N PRO A 289 3.80 6.07 3.99
CA PRO A 289 3.11 7.02 3.13
C PRO A 289 3.48 6.78 1.66
N SER A 290 2.63 7.29 0.77
CA SER A 290 2.75 7.12 -0.68
C SER A 290 4.02 7.74 -1.28
N ARG A 291 4.67 8.67 -0.57
CA ARG A 291 5.88 9.39 -0.99
C ARG A 291 6.81 9.62 0.19
N GLU A 292 8.12 9.63 -0.07
CA GLU A 292 9.15 9.94 0.93
C GLU A 292 9.19 11.43 1.26
N VAL A 293 9.09 12.27 0.24
CA VAL A 293 9.02 13.73 0.34
C VAL A 293 7.62 14.19 0.01
N LEU A 294 6.98 14.90 0.96
CA LEU A 294 5.57 15.29 0.86
C LEU A 294 5.37 16.61 0.12
N LEU A 295 6.26 17.60 0.32
CA LEU A 295 6.21 18.90 -0.35
C LEU A 295 7.40 19.08 -1.31
N PRO A 296 7.19 19.80 -2.42
CA PRO A 296 8.28 20.17 -3.31
C PRO A 296 9.27 21.11 -2.62
N ASP A 297 10.45 21.23 -3.22
CA ASP A 297 11.50 22.14 -2.77
C ASP A 297 11.01 23.59 -2.73
N PRO A 298 11.56 24.42 -1.83
CA PRO A 298 11.23 25.84 -1.76
C PRO A 298 11.55 26.55 -3.08
N LEU A 299 10.75 27.56 -3.42
CA LEU A 299 10.91 28.27 -4.69
C LEU A 299 12.20 29.10 -4.67
N PRO A 300 12.99 29.11 -5.76
CA PRO A 300 14.16 29.97 -5.86
C PRO A 300 13.73 31.44 -5.98
N ALA A 301 14.61 32.35 -5.56
CA ALA A 301 14.45 33.78 -5.85
C ALA A 301 14.28 33.98 -7.38
N PRO A 302 13.31 34.80 -7.85
CA PRO A 302 12.70 35.95 -7.19
C PRO A 302 11.34 35.69 -6.48
N TYR A 303 10.86 34.44 -6.44
CA TYR A 303 9.58 34.14 -5.79
C TYR A 303 9.73 34.20 -4.27
N LEU A 304 8.85 34.97 -3.61
CA LEU A 304 8.81 35.07 -2.15
C LEU A 304 8.02 33.89 -1.58
N GLN A 305 8.71 33.05 -0.81
CA GLN A 305 8.07 32.01 -0.01
C GLN A 305 7.93 32.49 1.43
N PRO A 306 6.78 32.23 2.10
CA PRO A 306 6.63 32.54 3.52
C PRO A 306 7.70 31.86 4.38
N LYS A 307 8.18 32.55 5.42
CA LYS A 307 9.21 32.04 6.34
C LYS A 307 8.74 30.80 7.12
N TYR A 308 7.47 30.78 7.53
CA TYR A 308 6.89 29.74 8.37
C TYR A 308 5.90 28.88 7.57
N THR A 309 5.93 27.58 7.84
CA THR A 309 4.96 26.62 7.29
C THR A 309 3.93 26.28 8.36
N LEU A 310 2.66 26.49 8.05
CA LEU A 310 1.55 26.22 8.95
C LEU A 310 0.80 24.96 8.50
N VAL A 311 0.99 23.88 9.24
CA VAL A 311 0.35 22.58 8.99
C VAL A 311 -0.90 22.48 9.86
N ILE A 312 -2.06 22.21 9.27
CA ILE A 312 -3.34 22.20 10.01
C ILE A 312 -4.15 20.95 9.65
N GLU A 313 -4.68 20.26 10.67
CA GLU A 313 -5.75 19.28 10.46
C GLU A 313 -7.08 19.99 10.16
N MET A 314 -7.82 19.56 9.14
CA MET A 314 -9.08 20.21 8.80
C MET A 314 -10.21 19.79 9.74
N LYS A 315 -10.27 18.50 10.08
CA LYS A 315 -11.43 17.89 10.73
C LYS A 315 -11.42 18.19 12.23
N ASN A 316 -12.56 18.62 12.75
CA ASN A 316 -12.79 19.05 14.13
C ASN A 316 -11.87 20.20 14.59
N ILE A 317 -11.25 20.93 13.65
CA ILE A 317 -10.49 22.15 13.91
C ILE A 317 -11.01 23.27 13.01
N LEU A 318 -11.07 23.07 11.70
CA LEU A 318 -11.60 24.06 10.75
C LEU A 318 -13.06 23.78 10.42
N ILE A 319 -13.41 22.51 10.30
CA ILE A 319 -14.74 22.04 9.97
C ILE A 319 -15.11 20.82 10.82
N ALA A 320 -16.37 20.61 11.12
CA ALA A 320 -16.85 19.44 11.85
C ALA A 320 -17.85 18.65 10.99
N PRO A 321 -17.75 17.32 10.90
CA PRO A 321 -18.78 16.52 10.27
C PRO A 321 -20.03 16.51 11.14
N GLU A 322 -21.16 16.87 10.55
CA GLU A 322 -22.49 16.77 11.15
C GLU A 322 -23.28 15.71 10.39
N TRP A 323 -24.06 14.91 11.11
CA TRP A 323 -25.01 13.99 10.51
C TRP A 323 -26.41 14.27 11.03
N THR A 324 -27.36 14.45 10.11
CA THR A 324 -28.79 14.50 10.48
C THR A 324 -29.60 13.63 9.54
N TYR A 325 -30.75 13.13 10.02
CA TYR A 325 -31.67 12.32 9.21
C TYR A 325 -32.16 13.01 7.94
N LYS A 326 -32.32 14.34 7.97
CA LYS A 326 -32.84 15.12 6.83
C LYS A 326 -31.76 15.42 5.80
N THR A 327 -30.53 15.62 6.26
CA THR A 327 -29.47 16.21 5.44
C THR A 327 -28.34 15.23 5.11
N GLY A 328 -28.27 14.09 5.79
CA GLY A 328 -27.20 13.13 5.68
C GLY A 328 -25.89 13.66 6.29
N HIS A 329 -24.76 13.16 5.77
CA HIS A 329 -23.44 13.65 6.15
C HIS A 329 -23.17 15.02 5.53
N ARG A 330 -22.90 16.01 6.36
CA ARG A 330 -22.48 17.36 5.96
C ARG A 330 -21.28 17.81 6.78
N PHE A 331 -20.63 18.88 6.33
CA PHE A 331 -19.58 19.54 7.08
C PHE A 331 -20.05 20.94 7.44
N VAL A 332 -19.95 21.28 8.72
CA VAL A 332 -20.21 22.64 9.22
C VAL A 332 -18.88 23.39 9.28
N LYS A 333 -18.87 24.62 8.77
CA LYS A 333 -17.71 25.52 8.85
C LYS A 333 -17.64 26.11 10.25
N ARG A 334 -16.46 26.13 10.84
CA ARG A 334 -16.24 26.79 12.12
C ARG A 334 -16.44 28.30 12.00
N PRO A 335 -17.06 28.97 12.99
CA PRO A 335 -17.18 30.41 12.99
C PRO A 335 -15.82 31.10 12.80
N ALA A 336 -15.82 32.20 12.03
CA ALA A 336 -14.61 32.96 11.70
C ALA A 336 -13.52 32.19 10.91
N LEU A 337 -13.83 31.05 10.29
CA LEU A 337 -12.89 30.31 9.44
C LEU A 337 -12.33 31.15 8.28
N ASP A 338 -13.17 31.91 7.60
CA ASP A 338 -12.73 32.76 6.48
C ASP A 338 -11.77 33.87 6.94
N TYR A 339 -12.05 34.47 8.10
CA TYR A 339 -11.17 35.44 8.74
C TYR A 339 -9.83 34.82 9.13
N PHE A 340 -9.86 33.63 9.75
CA PHE A 340 -8.66 32.88 10.10
C PHE A 340 -7.78 32.65 8.86
N LEU A 341 -8.35 32.12 7.77
CA LEU A 341 -7.61 31.86 6.53
C LEU A 341 -7.08 33.14 5.87
N ASP A 342 -7.81 34.25 5.95
CA ASP A 342 -7.33 35.54 5.43
C ASP A 342 -6.13 36.09 6.22
N ILE A 343 -6.05 35.81 7.53
CA ILE A 343 -4.91 36.22 8.37
C ILE A 343 -3.70 35.30 8.19
N VAL A 344 -3.89 33.98 8.13
CA VAL A 344 -2.78 33.02 8.03
C VAL A 344 -2.33 32.76 6.60
N GLY A 345 -3.16 33.08 5.60
CA GLY A 345 -2.85 32.84 4.21
C GLY A 345 -1.61 33.61 3.71
N TYR A 346 -1.28 33.39 2.43
CA TYR A 346 -0.19 34.11 1.76
C TYR A 346 -0.39 35.63 1.88
N PRO A 347 0.63 36.42 2.28
CA PRO A 347 2.06 36.06 2.34
C PRO A 347 2.60 35.61 3.71
N ASN A 348 1.77 35.50 4.75
CA ASN A 348 2.26 35.33 6.12
C ASN A 348 2.77 33.92 6.41
N PHE A 349 2.02 32.89 6.00
CA PHE A 349 2.39 31.49 6.16
C PHE A 349 2.19 30.69 4.88
N GLU A 350 3.01 29.65 4.73
CA GLU A 350 2.76 28.57 3.78
C GLU A 350 1.76 27.60 4.42
N VAL A 351 0.48 27.73 4.06
CA VAL A 351 -0.61 26.93 4.66
C VAL A 351 -0.70 25.57 3.99
N VAL A 352 -0.58 24.51 4.80
CA VAL A 352 -0.66 23.11 4.39
C VAL A 352 -1.76 22.41 5.17
N ILE A 353 -2.78 21.89 4.49
CA ILE A 353 -3.75 21.00 5.15
C ILE A 353 -3.15 19.61 5.20
N TYR A 354 -3.01 19.04 6.40
CA TYR A 354 -2.56 17.66 6.58
C TYR A 354 -3.58 16.87 7.37
N THR A 355 -4.36 16.06 6.66
CA THR A 355 -5.53 15.37 7.20
C THR A 355 -5.42 13.85 7.09
N CYS A 356 -6.04 13.15 8.05
CA CYS A 356 -6.25 11.70 7.96
C CYS A 356 -7.47 11.32 7.09
N GLU A 357 -8.17 12.28 6.48
CA GLU A 357 -9.28 12.00 5.57
C GLU A 357 -8.82 11.47 4.20
N SER A 358 -9.69 10.73 3.53
CA SER A 358 -9.40 10.13 2.22
C SER A 358 -9.25 11.20 1.14
N SER A 359 -8.28 11.00 0.24
CA SER A 359 -8.08 11.85 -0.94
C SER A 359 -9.25 11.85 -1.93
N MET A 360 -10.24 10.96 -1.74
CA MET A 360 -11.46 10.93 -2.54
C MET A 360 -12.51 11.96 -2.08
N SER A 361 -12.63 12.21 -0.77
CA SER A 361 -13.68 13.07 -0.20
C SER A 361 -13.15 14.44 0.23
N ALA A 362 -11.95 14.46 0.82
CA ALA A 362 -11.35 15.66 1.37
C ALA A 362 -11.18 16.84 0.39
N PRO A 363 -10.74 16.65 -0.88
CA PRO A 363 -10.50 17.77 -1.78
C PRO A 363 -11.74 18.64 -2.01
N GLN A 364 -12.90 18.01 -2.23
CA GLN A 364 -14.18 18.69 -2.48
C GLN A 364 -14.60 19.54 -1.29
N VAL A 365 -14.36 19.03 -0.08
CA VAL A 365 -14.67 19.74 1.15
C VAL A 365 -13.75 20.96 1.32
N ILE A 366 -12.45 20.80 1.06
CA ILE A 366 -11.47 21.91 1.13
C ILE A 366 -11.83 23.02 0.13
N GLU A 367 -12.15 22.65 -1.11
CA GLU A 367 -12.57 23.61 -2.14
C GLU A 367 -13.85 24.37 -1.78
N SER A 368 -14.75 23.76 -1.00
CA SER A 368 -15.99 24.41 -0.56
C SER A 368 -15.80 25.51 0.48
N PHE A 369 -14.73 25.45 1.30
CA PHE A 369 -14.46 26.45 2.33
C PHE A 369 -13.28 27.37 1.99
N ASP A 370 -12.43 27.01 1.04
CA ASP A 370 -11.35 27.87 0.56
C ASP A 370 -11.50 28.25 -0.92
N PRO A 371 -12.53 29.05 -1.28
CA PRO A 371 -12.72 29.50 -2.66
C PRO A 371 -11.59 30.42 -3.14
N LYS A 372 -10.91 31.13 -2.22
CA LYS A 372 -9.79 32.03 -2.54
C LYS A 372 -8.45 31.31 -2.75
N GLN A 373 -8.39 29.98 -2.58
CA GLN A 373 -7.16 29.18 -2.68
C GLN A 373 -6.00 29.73 -1.84
N ARG A 374 -6.27 30.06 -0.57
CA ARG A 374 -5.24 30.50 0.39
C ARG A 374 -4.37 29.33 0.87
N ILE A 375 -4.90 28.11 0.79
CA ILE A 375 -4.19 26.87 1.11
C ILE A 375 -3.29 26.48 -0.08
N MET A 376 -1.98 26.35 0.17
CA MET A 376 -1.00 26.06 -0.87
C MET A 376 -0.91 24.55 -1.17
N TYR A 377 -0.87 23.71 -0.13
CA TYR A 377 -0.73 22.27 -0.28
C TYR A 377 -1.77 21.49 0.53
N LYS A 378 -2.18 20.34 -0.01
CA LYS A 378 -3.21 19.47 0.57
C LYS A 378 -2.66 18.05 0.64
N LEU A 379 -2.44 17.57 1.84
CA LEU A 379 -1.94 16.24 2.17
C LEU A 379 -3.05 15.42 2.82
N TYR A 380 -3.27 14.21 2.30
CA TYR A 380 -4.39 13.34 2.70
C TYR A 380 -3.88 12.07 3.42
N ARG A 381 -4.80 11.13 3.70
CA ARG A 381 -4.49 9.86 4.38
C ARG A 381 -3.35 9.07 3.73
N ASP A 382 -3.20 9.12 2.42
CA ASP A 382 -2.14 8.44 1.69
C ASP A 382 -0.74 8.95 2.06
N CYS A 383 -0.63 10.18 2.56
CA CYS A 383 0.60 10.80 3.04
C CYS A 383 0.88 10.51 4.52
N THR A 384 0.03 9.74 5.21
CA THR A 384 0.20 9.40 6.64
C THR A 384 0.82 8.03 6.82
N LYS A 385 1.52 7.83 7.95
CA LYS A 385 2.08 6.53 8.33
C LYS A 385 1.09 5.77 9.23
N TYR A 386 0.81 4.52 8.91
CA TYR A 386 -0.11 3.70 9.70
C TYR A 386 0.64 2.90 10.78
N MET A 387 0.50 3.30 12.05
CA MET A 387 1.18 2.66 13.18
C MET A 387 0.21 2.35 14.30
N ASN A 388 0.28 1.13 14.86
CA ASN A 388 -0.50 0.72 16.03
C ASN A 388 -2.02 0.97 15.90
N GLY A 389 -2.56 0.77 14.70
CA GLY A 389 -3.99 0.98 14.42
C GLY A 389 -4.40 2.43 14.14
N HIS A 390 -3.46 3.38 14.18
CA HIS A 390 -3.70 4.81 14.02
C HIS A 390 -2.88 5.40 12.87
N HIS A 391 -3.42 6.46 12.26
CA HIS A 391 -2.69 7.25 11.27
C HIS A 391 -1.87 8.32 11.99
N VAL A 392 -0.56 8.25 11.84
CA VAL A 392 0.41 9.17 12.40
C VAL A 392 0.98 10.03 11.27
N LYS A 393 1.07 11.32 11.51
CA LYS A 393 1.56 12.31 10.57
C LYS A 393 3.02 12.60 10.91
N ASP A 394 3.88 12.38 9.94
CA ASP A 394 5.32 12.52 10.10
C ASP A 394 5.76 13.85 9.46
N LEU A 395 6.17 14.82 10.28
CA LEU A 395 6.60 16.12 9.79
C LEU A 395 8.01 16.09 9.21
N SER A 396 8.83 15.07 9.55
CA SER A 396 10.18 14.94 9.00
C SER A 396 10.20 14.78 7.47
N ARG A 397 9.10 14.26 6.91
CA ARG A 397 8.89 14.07 5.47
C ARG A 397 8.33 15.29 4.75
N LEU A 398 8.03 16.37 5.46
CA LEU A 398 7.45 17.59 4.88
C LEU A 398 8.44 18.36 3.99
N ASN A 399 9.75 18.07 4.08
CA ASN A 399 10.81 18.81 3.38
C ASN A 399 10.81 20.32 3.73
N ARG A 400 10.66 20.60 5.03
CA ARG A 400 10.69 21.94 5.62
C ARG A 400 11.52 21.89 6.89
N ASP A 401 12.09 23.03 7.27
CA ASP A 401 12.82 23.16 8.52
C ASP A 401 11.84 23.11 9.70
N LEU A 402 11.97 22.09 10.56
CA LEU A 402 11.11 21.89 11.72
C LEU A 402 11.17 23.07 12.70
N SER A 403 12.23 23.88 12.74
CA SER A 403 12.25 25.09 13.58
C SER A 403 11.24 26.16 13.14
N LYS A 404 10.72 26.07 11.90
CA LYS A 404 9.77 27.01 11.29
C LYS A 404 8.42 26.38 10.95
N VAL A 405 8.20 25.12 11.34
CA VAL A 405 6.94 24.39 11.12
C VAL A 405 6.07 24.49 12.38
N ILE A 406 4.88 25.05 12.22
CA ILE A 406 3.84 25.06 13.25
C ILE A 406 2.78 24.05 12.83
N TYR A 407 2.53 23.05 13.68
CA TYR A 407 1.54 22.03 13.42
C TYR A 407 0.36 22.13 14.40
N ILE A 408 -0.86 22.24 13.87
CA ILE A 408 -2.09 22.37 14.64
C ILE A 408 -2.93 21.09 14.48
N ASP A 409 -3.10 20.37 15.58
CA ASP A 409 -3.95 19.19 15.66
C ASP A 409 -4.63 19.10 17.05
N TYR A 410 -5.65 18.26 17.18
CA TYR A 410 -6.33 17.97 18.45
C TYR A 410 -6.03 16.55 18.97
N ASP A 411 -5.73 15.59 18.08
CA ASP A 411 -5.54 14.18 18.46
C ASP A 411 -4.09 13.88 18.86
N PRO A 412 -3.79 13.55 20.13
CA PRO A 412 -2.42 13.20 20.56
C PRO A 412 -1.82 12.01 19.82
N LYS A 413 -2.65 11.17 19.19
CA LYS A 413 -2.16 10.02 18.43
C LYS A 413 -1.65 10.39 17.04
N SER A 414 -2.12 11.50 16.45
CA SER A 414 -1.71 11.88 15.10
C SER A 414 -0.29 12.44 15.06
N PHE A 415 0.17 13.06 16.15
CA PHE A 415 1.44 13.78 16.22
C PHE A 415 2.51 13.13 17.10
N GLN A 416 2.42 11.81 17.32
CA GLN A 416 3.35 11.06 18.17
C GLN A 416 4.83 11.18 17.76
N LEU A 417 5.12 11.45 16.49
CA LEU A 417 6.49 11.55 15.97
C LEU A 417 7.14 12.92 16.21
N ASN A 418 6.34 13.99 16.30
CA ASN A 418 6.84 15.37 16.41
C ASN A 418 6.00 16.18 17.42
N PRO A 419 5.96 15.80 18.71
CA PRO A 419 5.18 16.52 19.72
C PRO A 419 5.66 17.95 19.96
N GLU A 420 6.93 18.27 19.69
CA GLU A 420 7.55 19.58 19.90
C GLU A 420 7.05 20.67 18.95
N ASN A 421 6.53 20.29 17.78
CA ASN A 421 6.03 21.20 16.76
C ASN A 421 4.52 21.45 16.86
N VAL A 422 3.87 20.86 17.87
CA VAL A 422 2.41 20.80 17.93
C VAL A 422 1.84 21.87 18.86
N LEU A 423 0.95 22.68 18.30
CA LEU A 423 0.01 23.48 19.05
C LEU A 423 -1.30 22.70 19.19
N ARG A 424 -1.48 22.05 20.35
CA ARG A 424 -2.67 21.23 20.60
C ARG A 424 -3.88 22.12 20.85
N VAL A 425 -4.86 22.07 19.96
CA VAL A 425 -6.12 22.82 20.10
C VAL A 425 -7.26 21.91 20.55
N PRO A 426 -8.25 22.44 21.30
CA PRO A 426 -9.41 21.65 21.67
C PRO A 426 -10.22 21.25 20.43
N LYS A 427 -10.76 20.03 20.48
CA LYS A 427 -11.65 19.50 19.43
C LYS A 427 -12.92 20.34 19.37
N TRP A 428 -13.26 20.83 18.17
CA TRP A 428 -14.50 21.55 17.91
C TRP A 428 -15.60 20.60 17.44
N GLU A 429 -16.77 20.65 18.08
CA GLU A 429 -17.89 19.72 17.83
C GLU A 429 -19.07 20.37 17.08
N GLY A 430 -18.91 21.60 16.56
CA GLY A 430 -19.95 22.29 15.79
C GLY A 430 -20.62 23.46 16.49
N ASP A 431 -20.13 23.91 17.65
CA ASP A 431 -20.69 25.07 18.35
C ASP A 431 -20.45 26.38 17.56
N MET A 432 -21.53 27.11 17.26
CA MET A 432 -21.52 28.33 16.46
C MET A 432 -21.17 29.59 17.28
N ASN A 433 -21.17 29.50 18.61
CA ASN A 433 -20.74 30.59 19.49
C ASN A 433 -19.23 30.58 19.76
N ASP A 434 -18.50 29.64 19.16
CA ASP A 434 -17.06 29.51 19.34
C ASP A 434 -16.29 30.71 18.73
N THR A 435 -15.34 31.24 19.50
CA THR A 435 -14.46 32.37 19.09
C THR A 435 -12.99 31.98 19.02
N SER A 436 -12.65 30.71 19.24
CA SER A 436 -11.26 30.31 19.42
C SER A 436 -10.43 30.30 18.12
N LEU A 437 -11.03 30.26 16.92
CA LEU A 437 -10.28 30.49 15.68
C LEU A 437 -9.76 31.94 15.55
N VAL A 438 -10.49 32.91 16.10
CA VAL A 438 -10.05 34.31 16.10
C VAL A 438 -8.81 34.44 16.99
N ASP A 439 -8.86 33.83 18.18
CA ASP A 439 -7.72 33.79 19.10
C ASP A 439 -6.50 33.08 18.53
N LEU A 440 -6.75 31.98 17.83
CA LEU A 440 -5.69 31.22 17.19
C LEU A 440 -5.04 32.04 16.08
N ALA A 441 -5.82 32.78 15.29
CA ALA A 441 -5.29 33.69 14.27
C ALA A 441 -4.40 34.76 14.89
N GLU A 442 -4.82 35.35 16.00
CA GLU A 442 -4.07 36.40 16.72
C GLU A 442 -2.76 35.88 17.32
N LEU A 443 -2.79 34.68 17.92
CA LEU A 443 -1.59 34.00 18.41
C LEU A 443 -0.59 33.75 17.27
N LEU A 444 -1.03 33.16 16.16
CA LEU A 444 -0.17 32.87 15.01
C LEU A 444 0.39 34.15 14.38
N LYS A 445 -0.46 35.18 14.23
CA LYS A 445 -0.03 36.49 13.74
C LYS A 445 1.04 37.10 14.64
N THR A 446 0.90 36.97 15.95
CA THR A 446 1.90 37.47 16.91
C THR A 446 3.22 36.73 16.77
N ILE A 447 3.20 35.39 16.62
CA ILE A 447 4.42 34.60 16.36
C ILE A 447 5.13 35.06 15.08
N HIS A 448 4.37 35.26 14.00
CA HIS A 448 4.93 35.77 12.75
C HIS A 448 5.55 37.17 12.90
N LEU A 449 4.86 38.10 13.56
CA LEU A 449 5.33 39.47 13.77
C LEU A 449 6.54 39.56 14.71
N SER A 450 6.66 38.63 15.65
CA SER A 450 7.81 38.55 16.56
C SER A 450 9.08 38.00 15.92
N ASP A 451 9.00 37.51 14.67
CA ASP A 451 10.11 36.99 13.87
C ASP A 451 10.99 35.94 14.58
N VAL A 452 10.37 35.05 15.36
CA VAL A 452 11.07 34.01 16.15
C VAL A 452 11.83 33.02 15.26
N ASP A 453 13.10 32.77 15.56
CA ASP A 453 13.93 31.84 14.78
C ASP A 453 13.50 30.36 14.93
N ASP A 454 13.15 29.93 16.16
CA ASP A 454 12.65 28.58 16.45
C ASP A 454 11.31 28.65 17.19
N VAL A 455 10.25 28.14 16.56
CA VAL A 455 8.89 28.21 17.10
C VAL A 455 8.66 27.19 18.24
N ARG A 456 9.44 26.11 18.31
CA ARG A 456 9.16 24.96 19.19
C ARG A 456 9.06 25.32 20.68
N PRO A 457 9.93 26.15 21.29
CA PRO A 457 9.81 26.51 22.70
C PRO A 457 8.49 27.24 23.01
N THR A 458 8.09 28.16 22.12
CA THR A 458 6.83 28.90 22.24
C THR A 458 5.64 27.95 22.13
N LEU A 459 5.66 27.03 21.15
CA LEU A 459 4.58 26.05 20.98
C LEU A 459 4.46 25.11 22.18
N GLN A 460 5.59 24.56 22.66
CA GLN A 460 5.63 23.68 23.84
C GLN A 460 5.06 24.38 25.08
N TYR A 461 5.35 25.66 25.25
CA TYR A 461 4.81 26.44 26.34
C TYR A 461 3.28 26.52 26.30
N TYR A 462 2.70 26.89 25.15
CA TYR A 462 1.25 27.01 25.02
C TYR A 462 0.54 25.64 25.01
N SER A 463 1.20 24.59 24.52
CA SER A 463 0.67 23.22 24.47
C SER A 463 0.45 22.58 25.84
N GLN A 464 1.01 23.17 26.92
CA GLN A 464 0.76 22.74 28.30
C GLN A 464 -0.65 23.08 28.80
N PHE A 465 -1.33 24.05 28.18
CA PHE A 465 -2.67 24.48 28.56
C PHE A 465 -3.73 23.74 27.74
N ASP A 466 -4.93 23.58 28.31
CA ASP A 466 -6.06 22.91 27.63
C ASP A 466 -6.50 23.63 26.35
N ASP A 467 -6.47 24.97 26.36
CA ASP A 467 -6.78 25.82 25.21
C ASP A 467 -5.70 26.91 25.07
N PRO A 468 -4.71 26.71 24.17
CA PRO A 468 -3.60 27.63 24.01
C PRO A 468 -4.04 29.02 23.51
N ALA A 469 -5.08 29.07 22.69
CA ALA A 469 -5.55 30.29 22.06
C ALA A 469 -6.23 31.20 23.10
N LYS A 470 -7.08 30.63 23.97
CA LYS A 470 -7.68 31.39 25.08
C LYS A 470 -6.67 31.86 26.10
N GLU A 471 -5.66 31.04 26.39
CA GLU A 471 -4.60 31.44 27.33
C GLU A 471 -3.76 32.59 26.78
N PHE A 472 -3.49 32.60 25.46
CA PHE A 472 -2.87 33.74 24.79
C PHE A 472 -3.72 35.01 24.92
N ARG A 473 -5.03 34.95 24.62
CA ARG A 473 -5.96 36.07 24.79
C ARG A 473 -5.93 36.62 26.21
N ARG A 474 -6.02 35.74 27.22
CA ARG A 474 -6.01 36.11 28.65
C ARG A 474 -4.74 36.90 29.01
N ARG A 475 -3.59 36.46 28.52
CA ARG A 475 -2.30 37.14 28.76
C ARG A 475 -2.18 38.46 28.05
N ALA A 476 -2.62 38.54 26.80
CA ALA A 476 -2.66 39.79 26.06
C ALA A 476 -3.52 40.83 26.79
N MET A 477 -4.69 40.44 27.31
CA MET A 477 -5.55 41.30 28.12
C MET A 477 -4.86 41.74 29.43
N TYR A 478 -4.20 40.81 30.13
CA TYR A 478 -3.49 41.12 31.36
C TYR A 478 -2.35 42.13 31.14
N LEU A 479 -1.54 41.95 30.10
CA LEU A 479 -0.45 42.87 29.75
C LEU A 479 -1.00 44.25 29.36
N ALA A 480 -2.10 44.31 28.60
CA ALA A 480 -2.74 45.57 28.23
C ALA A 480 -3.26 46.33 29.46
N GLN A 481 -3.83 45.65 30.45
CA GLN A 481 -4.26 46.26 31.71
C GLN A 481 -3.08 46.80 32.52
N GLN A 482 -1.97 46.06 32.58
CA GLN A 482 -0.75 46.54 33.24
C GLN A 482 -0.17 47.78 32.57
N GLU A 483 -0.12 47.81 31.23
CA GLU A 483 0.33 48.98 30.48
C GLU A 483 -0.58 50.19 30.70
N GLN A 484 -1.89 49.98 30.79
CA GLN A 484 -2.85 51.05 31.09
C GLN A 484 -2.65 51.59 32.51
N ALA A 485 -2.54 50.72 33.52
CA ALA A 485 -2.29 51.12 34.90
C ALA A 485 -0.95 51.87 35.05
N MET A 486 0.11 51.43 34.35
CA MET A 486 1.40 52.13 34.31
C MET A 486 1.27 53.52 33.67
N LYS A 487 0.51 53.65 32.58
CA LYS A 487 0.26 54.94 31.91
C LYS A 487 -0.55 55.88 32.80
N GLU A 488 -1.54 55.38 33.52
CA GLU A 488 -2.33 56.15 34.49
C GLU A 488 -1.44 56.63 35.65
N GLN A 489 -0.59 55.77 36.21
CA GLN A 489 0.36 56.14 37.27
C GLN A 489 1.37 57.21 36.80
N LEU A 490 1.90 57.07 35.58
CA LEU A 490 2.79 58.07 34.99
C LEU A 490 2.05 59.40 34.77
N GLY A 491 0.82 59.36 34.26
CA GLY A 491 -0.01 60.55 34.08
C GLY A 491 -0.37 61.25 35.40
N GLU A 492 -0.66 60.50 36.47
CA GLU A 492 -0.89 61.04 37.81
C GLU A 492 0.38 61.65 38.40
N GLN A 493 1.54 61.01 38.21
CA GLN A 493 2.83 61.57 38.61
C GLN A 493 3.11 62.88 37.87
N GLU A 494 2.95 62.93 36.55
CA GLU A 494 3.10 64.15 35.75
C GLU A 494 2.13 65.25 36.21
N HIS A 495 0.84 64.94 36.43
CA HIS A 495 -0.13 65.89 36.95
C HIS A 495 0.21 66.38 38.36
N SER A 496 0.76 65.53 39.22
CA SER A 496 1.21 65.89 40.57
C SER A 496 2.42 66.84 40.53
N ILE A 497 3.37 66.60 39.61
CA ILE A 497 4.53 67.45 39.36
C ILE A 497 4.06 68.81 38.84
N LEU A 498 3.18 68.83 37.84
CA LEU A 498 2.62 70.06 37.27
C LEU A 498 1.86 70.90 38.32
N LYS A 499 1.07 70.27 39.21
CA LYS A 499 0.42 70.97 40.35
C LYS A 499 1.44 71.60 41.30
N ARG A 500 2.58 70.93 41.55
CA ARG A 500 3.65 71.45 42.41
C ARG A 500 4.37 72.66 41.80
N TYR A 501 4.45 72.73 40.47
CA TYR A 501 5.02 73.88 39.75
C TYR A 501 4.02 75.03 39.54
N SER A 502 2.72 74.76 39.32
CA SER A 502 1.74 75.83 39.09
C SER A 502 1.44 76.67 40.35
N GLY A 503 1.51 76.06 41.54
CA GLY A 503 1.36 76.76 42.82
C GLY A 503 2.51 77.73 43.18
N ARG A 504 3.62 77.72 42.43
CA ARG A 504 4.79 78.60 42.65
C ARG A 504 4.88 79.78 41.68
N LEU A 505 4.11 79.78 40.58
CA LEU A 505 4.18 80.86 39.58
C LEU A 505 3.15 81.99 39.82
N PHE A 506 2.06 81.73 40.53
CA PHE A 506 1.07 82.76 40.91
C PHE A 506 1.18 83.13 42.39
N GLY A 507 2.36 83.60 42.80
CA GLY A 507 2.57 84.23 44.09
C GLY A 507 1.94 85.62 44.14
N TYR A 508 0.63 85.71 44.38
CA TYR A 508 0.02 86.96 44.86
C TYR A 508 0.49 87.19 46.31
N ARG A 509 1.64 87.86 46.42
CA ARG A 509 2.19 88.42 47.65
C ARG A 509 1.25 89.54 48.12
N ARG A 510 0.27 89.22 48.96
CA ARG A 510 -0.50 90.23 49.71
C ARG A 510 0.46 90.87 50.71
N HIS A 511 0.99 92.04 50.39
CA HIS A 511 1.59 92.92 51.38
C HIS A 511 0.45 93.59 52.16
N ALA A 512 0.52 93.45 53.48
CA ALA A 512 -0.32 94.13 54.47
C ALA A 512 0.13 95.58 54.64
#